data_AF-A0A133ZNA1-F1
#
_entry.id   AF-A0A133ZNA1-F1
#
_cell.length_a   1.000
_cell.length_b   1.000
_cell.length_c   1.000
_cell.angle_alpha   90.00
_cell.angle_beta   90.00
_cell.angle_gamma   90.00
#
_symmetry.space_group_name_H-M   'P 1'
#
loop_
_entity.id
_entity.type
_entity.pdbx_description
1 polymer ?
#
loop_
_entity_poly.entity_id
_entity_poly.type
_entity_poly.pdbx_seq_one_letter_code
_entity_poly.pdbx_strand_id
1 'polypeptide(L)'
;MRKKNKLRLSILFTLFFIIIVITVLIFFVLPKFDFMYISADKHWQKEKIGDVDEKTGGTEIEKVKQGANGIYFVYKDKLMYMDEADEQVREICKLQSGIIGIIVKDNNIFLFKRDDVEGIYKVDLSGKIVRLFGASGTPSIEGENIYILDGEPSLRKYDFNGRKIFENKVKSGFISSSMIFDNYIFFIRYNIDIGYDNVEVSIPNYYLFDANKINYKTRKLKLSRYYMQPELGNRYWKEDVIPYDSVAKEVDKTVREGKIFDDTAEKNLDDYELQSVELLPWSFSEVQDGYIYLYGEQRVTYRDKNYKEKMSVIKEGWESEKIKKVSYTTIARVLCRINIDDIKDTSEDDYINYELVCYDLNKCWGGFIINNKNAYVLKEDEYFDSSKEDRNIYVYSMDVDTGLYKEIYRKKRFFNGNYYSEMFVTDKYIFIYEGSEYGVKECITSIKRDGNNPVLVMDENGEVVMKPLESKSEE
;
A
#
# COMPACT_ATOMS: atom_id res chain seq x y z
N MET A 1 -11.01 -55.00 -48.36
CA MET A 1 -10.29 -53.75 -47.96
C MET A 1 -11.20 -52.56 -47.63
N ARG A 2 -12.19 -52.19 -48.46
CA ARG A 2 -13.06 -51.01 -48.26
C ARG A 2 -13.78 -50.91 -46.89
N LYS A 3 -14.32 -52.01 -46.35
CA LYS A 3 -15.03 -52.02 -45.04
C LYS A 3 -14.12 -51.74 -43.84
N LYS A 4 -12.90 -52.32 -43.80
CA LYS A 4 -11.92 -52.08 -42.73
C LYS A 4 -11.43 -50.63 -42.71
N ASN A 5 -11.25 -50.01 -43.88
CA ASN A 5 -10.85 -48.60 -43.96
C ASN A 5 -11.98 -47.65 -43.54
N LYS A 6 -13.24 -47.96 -43.87
CA LYS A 6 -14.40 -47.20 -43.36
C LYS A 6 -14.54 -47.28 -41.83
N LEU A 7 -14.33 -48.46 -41.24
CA LEU A 7 -14.37 -48.65 -39.79
C LEU A 7 -13.24 -47.88 -39.08
N ARG A 8 -12.00 -47.96 -39.59
CA ARG A 8 -10.86 -47.20 -39.07
C ARG A 8 -11.09 -45.69 -39.16
N LEU A 9 -11.63 -45.22 -40.27
CA LEU A 9 -11.94 -43.81 -40.48
C LEU A 9 -13.05 -43.34 -39.53
N SER A 10 -14.09 -44.14 -39.31
CA SER A 10 -15.15 -43.85 -38.34
C SER A 10 -14.61 -43.75 -36.91
N ILE A 11 -13.73 -44.67 -36.50
CA ILE A 11 -13.09 -44.64 -35.18
C ILE A 11 -12.25 -43.37 -35.02
N LEU A 12 -11.48 -43.00 -36.05
CA LEU A 12 -10.67 -41.77 -36.04
C LEU A 12 -11.54 -40.52 -35.90
N PHE A 13 -12.64 -40.43 -36.64
CA PHE A 13 -13.60 -39.33 -36.53
C PHE A 13 -14.25 -39.27 -35.15
N THR A 14 -14.69 -40.41 -34.60
CA THR A 14 -15.25 -40.47 -33.25
C THR A 14 -14.26 -40.00 -32.20
N LEU A 15 -13.00 -40.45 -32.28
CA LEU A 15 -11.94 -40.02 -31.37
C LEU A 15 -11.68 -38.51 -31.48
N PHE A 16 -11.64 -37.98 -32.71
CA PHE A 16 -11.48 -36.55 -32.96
C PHE A 16 -12.61 -35.72 -32.34
N PHE A 17 -13.87 -36.14 -32.51
CA PHE A 17 -15.01 -35.47 -31.87
C PHE A 17 -14.94 -35.53 -30.34
N ILE A 18 -14.56 -36.67 -29.76
CA ILE A 18 -14.38 -36.80 -28.31
C ILE A 18 -13.33 -35.81 -27.81
N ILE A 19 -12.18 -35.72 -28.49
CA ILE A 19 -11.11 -34.77 -28.14
C ILE A 19 -11.62 -33.33 -28.21
N ILE A 20 -12.37 -32.96 -29.25
CA ILE A 20 -12.98 -31.62 -29.34
C ILE A 20 -13.92 -31.38 -28.15
N VAL A 21 -14.82 -32.31 -27.84
CA VAL A 21 -15.78 -32.14 -26.74
C VAL A 21 -15.05 -31.98 -25.40
N ILE A 22 -14.05 -32.82 -25.12
CA ILE A 22 -13.22 -32.71 -23.91
C ILE A 22 -12.50 -31.37 -23.86
N THR A 23 -11.94 -30.91 -24.98
CA THR A 23 -11.26 -29.62 -25.07
C THR A 23 -12.23 -28.47 -24.78
N VAL A 24 -13.45 -28.52 -25.34
CA VAL A 24 -14.49 -27.53 -25.08
C VAL A 24 -14.89 -27.52 -23.60
N LEU A 25 -15.05 -28.70 -22.99
CA LEU A 25 -15.36 -28.81 -21.56
C LEU A 25 -14.25 -28.19 -20.70
N ILE A 26 -12.99 -28.54 -20.95
CA ILE A 26 -11.83 -28.05 -20.20
C ILE A 26 -11.64 -26.54 -20.34
N PHE A 27 -11.82 -25.96 -21.52
CA PHE A 27 -11.48 -24.54 -21.71
C PHE A 27 -12.65 -23.56 -21.53
N PHE A 28 -13.91 -24.02 -21.65
CA PHE A 28 -15.08 -23.12 -21.65
C PHE A 28 -16.15 -23.45 -20.61
N VAL A 29 -16.30 -24.70 -20.19
CA VAL A 29 -17.36 -25.12 -19.26
C VAL A 29 -16.82 -25.24 -17.83
N LEU A 30 -15.79 -26.07 -17.64
CA LEU A 30 -15.17 -26.32 -16.34
C LEU A 30 -14.62 -25.06 -15.64
N PRO A 31 -14.04 -24.06 -16.33
CA PRO A 31 -13.57 -22.83 -15.68
C PRO A 31 -14.69 -21.99 -15.02
N LYS A 32 -15.96 -22.32 -15.22
CA LYS A 32 -17.10 -21.64 -14.58
C LYS A 32 -17.43 -22.18 -13.19
N PHE A 33 -16.78 -23.26 -12.76
CA PHE A 33 -17.05 -23.90 -11.48
C PHE A 33 -15.92 -23.64 -10.47
N ASP A 34 -16.26 -23.14 -9.29
CA ASP A 34 -15.27 -22.77 -8.27
C ASP A 34 -14.42 -23.95 -7.78
N PHE A 35 -14.97 -25.17 -7.74
CA PHE A 35 -14.23 -26.37 -7.32
C PHE A 35 -13.07 -26.75 -8.25
N MET A 36 -13.01 -26.15 -9.45
CA MET A 36 -11.92 -26.34 -10.40
C MET A 36 -10.72 -25.42 -10.11
N TYR A 37 -10.83 -24.53 -9.13
CA TYR A 37 -9.78 -23.61 -8.74
C TYR A 37 -9.17 -24.07 -7.41
N ILE A 38 -7.83 -24.04 -7.35
CA ILE A 38 -7.06 -24.50 -6.20
C ILE A 38 -6.00 -23.46 -5.83
N SER A 39 -5.53 -23.49 -4.59
CA SER A 39 -4.47 -22.61 -4.11
C SER A 39 -3.14 -22.87 -4.82
N ALA A 40 -2.27 -21.86 -4.84
CA ALA A 40 -0.97 -21.91 -5.53
C ALA A 40 -0.12 -23.12 -5.10
N ASP A 41 -0.03 -23.39 -3.81
CA ASP A 41 0.74 -24.49 -3.19
C ASP A 41 0.31 -25.88 -3.67
N LYS A 42 -0.98 -26.03 -4.01
CA LYS A 42 -1.58 -27.30 -4.47
C LYS A 42 -1.58 -27.43 -6.00
N HIS A 43 -1.26 -26.37 -6.72
CA HIS A 43 -1.31 -26.38 -8.18
C HIS A 43 -0.12 -27.14 -8.78
N TRP A 44 -0.37 -27.95 -9.83
CA TRP A 44 0.69 -28.75 -10.47
C TRP A 44 1.72 -27.90 -11.23
N GLN A 45 1.41 -26.63 -11.51
CA GLN A 45 2.33 -25.64 -12.07
C GLN A 45 2.81 -24.62 -11.01
N LYS A 46 2.82 -24.96 -9.72
CA LYS A 46 3.22 -24.04 -8.64
C LYS A 46 4.56 -23.33 -8.88
N GLU A 47 5.52 -24.02 -9.49
CA GLU A 47 6.84 -23.48 -9.87
C GLU A 47 6.77 -22.37 -10.94
N LYS A 48 5.62 -22.21 -11.64
CA LYS A 48 5.39 -21.12 -12.61
C LYS A 48 4.53 -20.00 -12.06
N ILE A 49 3.95 -20.18 -10.87
CA ILE A 49 2.97 -19.27 -10.27
C ILE A 49 3.68 -18.21 -9.41
N GLY A 50 4.72 -18.61 -8.68
CA GLY A 50 5.61 -17.71 -7.94
C GLY A 50 6.99 -17.71 -8.58
N ASP A 51 7.49 -16.53 -8.95
CA ASP A 51 8.75 -16.38 -9.70
C ASP A 51 9.62 -15.26 -9.11
N VAL A 52 9.38 -14.86 -7.85
CA VAL A 52 10.00 -13.67 -7.24
C VAL A 52 10.38 -13.94 -5.78
N ASP A 53 11.43 -13.26 -5.32
CA ASP A 53 11.91 -13.25 -3.94
C ASP A 53 10.75 -13.18 -2.95
N GLU A 54 10.60 -14.23 -2.14
CA GLU A 54 9.51 -14.43 -1.18
C GLU A 54 9.34 -13.26 -0.20
N LYS A 55 10.31 -12.33 -0.13
CA LYS A 55 10.33 -11.21 0.81
C LYS A 55 10.07 -9.84 0.19
N THR A 56 9.85 -9.76 -1.12
CA THR A 56 9.56 -8.50 -1.83
C THR A 56 8.30 -8.63 -2.68
N GLY A 57 7.46 -7.61 -2.66
CA GLY A 57 6.21 -7.59 -3.42
C GLY A 57 6.34 -6.81 -4.73
N GLY A 58 5.20 -6.52 -5.35
CA GLY A 58 5.14 -5.62 -6.48
C GLY A 58 5.45 -4.19 -6.09
N THR A 59 6.22 -3.54 -6.95
CA THR A 59 6.61 -2.14 -6.84
C THR A 59 5.72 -1.27 -7.72
N GLU A 60 5.12 -0.23 -7.14
CA GLU A 60 4.26 0.72 -7.83
C GLU A 60 5.07 1.77 -8.61
N ILE A 61 4.36 2.55 -9.44
CA ILE A 61 4.96 3.72 -10.08
C ILE A 61 5.31 4.79 -9.04
N GLU A 62 6.53 5.32 -9.13
CA GLU A 62 6.96 6.47 -8.34
C GLU A 62 7.57 7.53 -9.25
N LYS A 63 7.71 8.76 -8.77
CA LYS A 63 8.43 9.79 -9.53
C LYS A 63 9.93 9.60 -9.48
N VAL A 64 10.47 8.86 -8.52
CA VAL A 64 11.92 8.61 -8.37
C VAL A 64 12.15 7.12 -8.18
N LYS A 65 13.07 6.52 -8.92
CA LYS A 65 13.47 5.12 -8.72
C LYS A 65 14.98 4.94 -8.89
N GLN A 66 15.55 4.09 -8.05
CA GLN A 66 16.93 3.64 -8.18
C GLN A 66 17.05 2.70 -9.39
N GLY A 67 17.98 3.00 -10.29
CA GLY A 67 18.40 2.09 -11.35
C GLY A 67 19.77 1.49 -11.06
N ALA A 68 20.24 0.61 -11.96
CA ALA A 68 21.50 -0.10 -11.77
C ALA A 68 22.75 0.79 -11.80
N ASN A 69 22.70 1.95 -12.48
CA ASN A 69 23.87 2.83 -12.69
C ASN A 69 23.66 4.27 -12.18
N GLY A 70 22.52 4.54 -11.54
CA GLY A 70 22.12 5.90 -11.17
C GLY A 70 20.64 5.98 -10.80
N ILE A 71 20.16 7.19 -10.56
CA ILE A 71 18.78 7.46 -10.12
C ILE A 71 18.00 8.10 -11.27
N TYR A 72 16.84 7.55 -11.55
CA TYR A 72 15.90 8.12 -12.51
C TYR A 72 14.83 8.86 -11.76
N PHE A 73 14.43 10.03 -12.27
CA PHE A 73 13.35 10.79 -11.68
C PHE A 73 12.56 11.60 -12.69
N VAL A 74 11.30 11.86 -12.37
CA VAL A 74 10.37 12.60 -13.21
C VAL A 74 10.36 14.06 -12.80
N TYR A 75 10.43 14.96 -13.77
CA TYR A 75 10.06 16.36 -13.59
C TYR A 75 9.05 16.72 -14.68
N LYS A 76 7.77 16.83 -14.29
CA LYS A 76 6.64 17.07 -15.19
C LYS A 76 6.60 16.09 -16.38
N ASP A 77 6.98 16.53 -17.58
CA ASP A 77 6.97 15.75 -18.82
C ASP A 77 8.36 15.19 -19.19
N LYS A 78 9.36 15.36 -18.33
CA LYS A 78 10.75 14.94 -18.53
C LYS A 78 11.13 13.77 -17.64
N LEU A 79 11.86 12.82 -18.24
CA LEU A 79 12.64 11.84 -17.50
C LEU A 79 14.06 12.38 -17.32
N MET A 80 14.47 12.53 -16.07
CA MET A 80 15.78 12.98 -15.65
C MET A 80 16.60 11.79 -15.11
N TYR A 81 17.92 11.93 -15.15
CA TYR A 81 18.87 10.96 -14.65
C TYR A 81 19.97 11.66 -13.86
N MET A 82 20.23 11.16 -12.66
CA MET A 82 21.37 11.51 -11.82
C MET A 82 22.35 10.34 -11.82
N ASP A 83 23.61 10.60 -12.17
CA ASP A 83 24.65 9.57 -12.18
C ASP A 83 25.02 9.11 -10.76
N GLU A 84 25.69 7.96 -10.66
CA GLU A 84 26.10 7.37 -9.38
C GLU A 84 27.10 8.20 -8.56
N ALA A 85 27.84 9.07 -9.24
CA ALA A 85 28.77 10.01 -8.64
C ALA A 85 28.04 11.22 -8.03
N ASP A 86 26.74 11.38 -8.34
CA ASP A 86 25.88 12.44 -7.87
C ASP A 86 26.35 13.84 -8.33
N GLU A 87 27.10 13.87 -9.44
CA GLU A 87 27.73 15.09 -9.97
C GLU A 87 26.97 15.64 -11.18
N GLN A 88 26.30 14.77 -11.95
CA GLN A 88 25.63 15.18 -13.18
C GLN A 88 24.17 14.75 -13.20
N VAL A 89 23.30 15.75 -13.39
CA VAL A 89 21.89 15.56 -13.67
C VAL A 89 21.62 15.97 -15.11
N ARG A 90 20.98 15.08 -15.87
CA ARG A 90 20.67 15.30 -17.28
C ARG A 90 19.27 14.81 -17.64
N GLU A 91 18.68 15.45 -18.65
CA GLU A 91 17.45 14.99 -19.28
C GLU A 91 17.77 13.77 -20.17
N ILE A 92 17.02 12.69 -20.02
CA ILE A 92 17.10 11.49 -20.88
C ILE A 92 16.13 11.62 -22.05
N CYS A 93 14.88 11.96 -21.75
CA CYS A 93 13.86 12.14 -22.76
C CYS A 93 12.71 12.98 -22.25
N LYS A 94 11.89 13.47 -23.18
CA LYS A 94 10.71 14.29 -22.92
C LYS A 94 9.50 13.73 -23.66
N LEU A 95 8.36 13.64 -22.97
CA LEU A 95 7.07 13.32 -23.56
C LEU A 95 6.28 14.58 -23.91
N GLN A 96 5.25 14.43 -24.74
CA GLN A 96 4.35 15.54 -25.11
C GLN A 96 3.39 15.96 -23.97
N SER A 97 3.29 15.16 -22.92
CA SER A 97 2.44 15.41 -21.75
C SER A 97 3.14 14.92 -20.49
N GLY A 98 2.55 15.22 -19.32
CA GLY A 98 3.10 14.82 -18.03
C GLY A 98 3.32 13.31 -17.92
N ILE A 99 4.44 12.94 -17.30
CA ILE A 99 4.73 11.58 -16.83
C ILE A 99 4.18 11.51 -15.40
N ILE A 100 3.34 10.51 -15.11
CA ILE A 100 2.79 10.31 -13.75
C ILE A 100 3.85 9.70 -12.83
N GLY A 101 4.61 8.75 -13.38
CA GLY A 101 5.64 8.03 -12.66
C GLY A 101 6.40 7.09 -13.57
N ILE A 102 7.40 6.44 -12.99
CA ILE A 102 8.31 5.50 -13.64
C ILE A 102 8.37 4.20 -12.88
N ILE A 103 8.75 3.16 -13.62
CA ILE A 103 9.33 1.96 -13.03
C ILE A 103 10.66 1.69 -13.71
N VAL A 104 11.67 1.37 -12.90
CA VAL A 104 13.01 1.02 -13.35
C VAL A 104 13.35 -0.36 -12.82
N LYS A 105 13.69 -1.28 -13.71
CA LYS A 105 14.14 -2.63 -13.39
C LYS A 105 15.29 -3.00 -14.32
N ASP A 106 16.48 -3.18 -13.74
CA ASP A 106 17.72 -3.40 -14.47
C ASP A 106 17.96 -2.29 -15.51
N ASN A 107 17.95 -2.63 -16.80
CA ASN A 107 18.09 -1.70 -17.92
C ASN A 107 16.75 -1.31 -18.56
N ASN A 108 15.62 -1.73 -17.98
CA ASN A 108 14.29 -1.42 -18.48
C ASN A 108 13.72 -0.22 -17.73
N ILE A 109 13.35 0.83 -18.47
CA ILE A 109 12.70 2.02 -17.94
C ILE A 109 11.32 2.10 -18.57
N PHE A 110 10.28 2.12 -17.74
CA PHE A 110 8.90 2.27 -18.15
C PHE A 110 8.36 3.62 -17.68
N LEU A 111 7.72 4.35 -18.60
CA LEU A 111 7.04 5.62 -18.32
C LEU A 111 5.53 5.43 -18.40
N PHE A 112 4.83 6.05 -17.46
CA PHE A 112 3.38 5.97 -17.35
C PHE A 112 2.74 7.34 -17.54
N LYS A 113 1.70 7.40 -18.38
CA LYS A 113 1.02 8.63 -18.81
C LYS A 113 -0.51 8.49 -18.66
N ARG A 114 -1.18 9.58 -18.20
CA ARG A 114 -2.66 9.64 -18.04
C ARG A 114 -3.41 10.33 -19.18
N ASP A 115 -2.82 11.37 -19.77
CA ASP A 115 -3.54 12.25 -20.72
C ASP A 115 -3.70 11.62 -22.11
N ASP A 116 -4.50 12.26 -22.99
CA ASP A 116 -4.86 12.03 -24.42
C ASP A 116 -4.91 10.58 -24.93
N VAL A 117 -3.86 9.81 -24.68
CA VAL A 117 -3.79 8.37 -24.87
C VAL A 117 -3.05 7.75 -23.68
N GLU A 118 -3.80 7.19 -22.73
CA GLU A 118 -3.22 6.38 -21.65
C GLU A 118 -2.33 5.28 -22.24
N GLY A 119 -1.15 5.14 -21.68
CA GLY A 119 -0.16 4.27 -22.26
C GLY A 119 1.08 4.08 -21.42
N ILE A 120 1.69 2.93 -21.65
CA ILE A 120 2.96 2.54 -21.06
C ILE A 120 3.99 2.60 -22.18
N TYR A 121 5.07 3.31 -21.89
CA TYR A 121 6.16 3.54 -22.82
C TYR A 121 7.42 2.91 -22.25
N LYS A 122 8.24 2.35 -23.13
CA LYS A 122 9.58 1.87 -22.79
C LYS A 122 10.59 2.87 -23.32
N VAL A 123 11.57 3.19 -22.49
CA VAL A 123 12.70 4.05 -22.86
C VAL A 123 13.94 3.18 -22.87
N ASP A 124 14.69 3.22 -23.96
CA ASP A 124 16.03 2.65 -23.98
C ASP A 124 17.07 3.65 -23.47
N LEU A 125 18.30 3.17 -23.22
CA LEU A 125 19.38 4.01 -22.69
C LEU A 125 19.79 5.16 -23.63
N SER A 126 19.37 5.15 -24.90
CA SER A 126 19.58 6.26 -25.84
C SER A 126 18.52 7.36 -25.72
N GLY A 127 17.52 7.18 -24.87
CA GLY A 127 16.36 8.07 -24.74
C GLY A 127 15.28 7.84 -25.79
N LYS A 128 15.39 6.77 -26.60
CA LYS A 128 14.35 6.45 -27.59
C LYS A 128 13.13 5.89 -26.88
N ILE A 129 11.99 6.49 -27.17
CA ILE A 129 10.70 6.15 -26.58
C ILE A 129 9.94 5.23 -27.54
N VAL A 130 9.49 4.08 -27.04
CA VAL A 130 8.61 3.16 -27.76
C VAL A 130 7.35 2.93 -26.94
N ARG A 131 6.18 3.18 -27.53
CA ARG A 131 4.91 2.83 -26.89
C ARG A 131 4.75 1.31 -26.88
N LEU A 132 4.49 0.72 -25.71
CA LEU A 132 4.27 -0.72 -25.58
C LEU A 132 2.80 -1.08 -25.82
N PHE A 133 1.91 -0.54 -25.01
CA PHE A 133 0.47 -0.78 -25.10
C PHE A 133 -0.33 0.34 -24.41
N GLY A 134 -1.62 0.42 -24.73
CA GLY A 134 -2.58 1.25 -24.00
C GLY A 134 -3.24 0.44 -22.90
N ALA A 135 -3.22 0.96 -21.68
CA ALA A 135 -3.90 0.37 -20.53
C ALA A 135 -4.25 1.47 -19.52
N SER A 136 -5.50 1.47 -19.07
CA SER A 136 -5.97 2.22 -17.92
C SER A 136 -5.75 1.41 -16.64
N GLY A 137 -5.57 2.06 -15.50
CA GLY A 137 -5.44 1.42 -14.19
C GLY A 137 -4.15 1.79 -13.45
N THR A 138 -3.97 1.21 -12.27
CA THR A 138 -2.78 1.38 -11.42
C THR A 138 -1.72 0.37 -11.85
N PRO A 139 -0.55 0.83 -12.33
CA PRO A 139 0.53 -0.04 -12.74
C PRO A 139 1.48 -0.41 -11.61
N SER A 140 2.02 -1.62 -11.68
CA SER A 140 3.11 -2.10 -10.82
C SER A 140 4.00 -3.10 -11.55
N ILE A 141 5.17 -3.39 -11.01
CA ILE A 141 6.05 -4.46 -11.47
C ILE A 141 6.31 -5.44 -10.35
N GLU A 142 6.20 -6.72 -10.66
CA GLU A 142 6.62 -7.80 -9.79
C GLU A 142 7.38 -8.83 -10.66
N GLY A 143 8.61 -9.14 -10.24
CA GLY A 143 9.53 -9.94 -11.04
C GLY A 143 9.83 -9.27 -12.38
N GLU A 144 9.68 -10.03 -13.47
CA GLU A 144 9.86 -9.57 -14.86
C GLU A 144 8.53 -9.22 -15.56
N ASN A 145 7.51 -8.86 -14.79
CA ASN A 145 6.16 -8.62 -15.33
C ASN A 145 5.60 -7.27 -14.90
N ILE A 146 4.82 -6.66 -15.79
CA ILE A 146 4.04 -5.47 -15.52
C ILE A 146 2.61 -5.90 -15.22
N TYR A 147 2.08 -5.43 -14.10
CA TYR A 147 0.69 -5.64 -13.71
C TYR A 147 -0.08 -4.33 -13.82
N ILE A 148 -1.34 -4.44 -14.24
CA ILE A 148 -2.28 -3.32 -14.30
C ILE A 148 -3.55 -3.75 -13.59
N LEU A 149 -3.89 -3.05 -12.51
CA LEU A 149 -5.16 -3.19 -11.81
C LEU A 149 -6.09 -2.06 -12.26
N ASP A 150 -7.20 -2.38 -12.94
CA ASP A 150 -8.14 -1.37 -13.42
C ASP A 150 -9.37 -1.18 -12.53
N GLY A 151 -10.16 -0.13 -12.83
CA GLY A 151 -11.34 0.25 -12.07
C GLY A 151 -12.60 -0.59 -12.34
N GLU A 152 -12.60 -1.46 -13.36
CA GLU A 152 -13.63 -2.50 -13.56
C GLU A 152 -13.04 -3.85 -13.13
N PRO A 153 -12.79 -4.00 -11.81
CA PRO A 153 -11.64 -4.65 -11.22
C PRO A 153 -11.19 -5.88 -11.99
N SER A 154 -10.17 -5.70 -12.82
CA SER A 154 -9.46 -6.75 -13.51
C SER A 154 -7.97 -6.57 -13.29
N LEU A 155 -7.28 -7.69 -13.06
CA LEU A 155 -5.84 -7.74 -13.01
C LEU A 155 -5.32 -8.24 -14.35
N ARG A 156 -4.54 -7.40 -15.02
CA ARG A 156 -3.87 -7.72 -16.28
C ARG A 156 -2.37 -7.83 -16.06
N LYS A 157 -1.77 -8.90 -16.57
CA LYS A 157 -0.32 -9.15 -16.50
C LYS A 157 0.27 -9.11 -17.90
N TYR A 158 1.40 -8.43 -18.04
CA TYR A 158 2.14 -8.25 -19.30
C TYR A 158 3.62 -8.56 -19.10
N ASP A 159 4.28 -9.06 -20.14
CA ASP A 159 5.74 -9.08 -20.17
C ASP A 159 6.33 -7.69 -20.47
N PHE A 160 7.64 -7.54 -20.32
CA PHE A 160 8.37 -6.29 -20.60
C PHE A 160 8.43 -5.88 -22.09
N ASN A 161 7.87 -6.69 -22.99
CA ASN A 161 7.68 -6.38 -24.40
C ASN A 161 6.23 -5.95 -24.72
N GLY A 162 5.35 -5.92 -23.71
CA GLY A 162 3.96 -5.53 -23.85
C GLY A 162 3.01 -6.63 -24.30
N ARG A 163 3.44 -7.89 -24.32
CA ARG A 163 2.55 -9.02 -24.60
C ARG A 163 1.73 -9.32 -23.35
N LYS A 164 0.40 -9.34 -23.50
CA LYS A 164 -0.51 -9.76 -22.43
C LYS A 164 -0.31 -11.25 -22.13
N ILE A 165 -0.05 -11.57 -20.86
CA ILE A 165 0.07 -12.92 -20.32
C ILE A 165 -1.31 -13.40 -19.87
N PHE A 166 -2.00 -12.62 -19.04
CA PHE A 166 -3.36 -12.92 -18.62
C PHE A 166 -4.19 -11.67 -18.32
N GLU A 167 -5.49 -11.89 -18.17
CA GLU A 167 -6.48 -10.93 -17.68
C GLU A 167 -7.52 -11.69 -16.86
N ASN A 168 -7.64 -11.36 -15.58
CA ASN A 168 -8.55 -12.02 -14.65
C ASN A 168 -9.41 -11.00 -13.93
N LYS A 169 -10.69 -11.33 -13.75
CA LYS A 169 -11.61 -10.47 -13.00
C LYS A 169 -11.34 -10.61 -11.50
N VAL A 170 -11.34 -9.48 -10.82
CA VAL A 170 -11.21 -9.33 -9.38
C VAL A 170 -12.54 -8.77 -8.87
N LYS A 171 -13.07 -9.28 -7.77
CA LYS A 171 -14.25 -8.66 -7.13
C LYS A 171 -13.77 -7.57 -6.19
N SER A 172 -13.96 -6.31 -6.54
CA SER A 172 -13.80 -5.20 -5.59
C SER A 172 -14.84 -4.10 -5.79
N GLY A 173 -15.11 -3.36 -4.72
CA GLY A 173 -15.75 -2.05 -4.82
C GLY A 173 -14.72 -0.96 -5.15
N PHE A 174 -15.01 0.28 -4.76
CA PHE A 174 -14.07 1.39 -4.89
C PHE A 174 -12.82 1.17 -4.03
N ILE A 175 -11.67 0.97 -4.68
CA ILE A 175 -10.35 0.80 -4.06
C ILE A 175 -9.73 2.19 -3.89
N SER A 176 -9.37 2.57 -2.66
CA SER A 176 -8.67 3.84 -2.40
C SER A 176 -7.16 3.72 -2.61
N SER A 177 -6.58 2.57 -2.24
CA SER A 177 -5.18 2.21 -2.46
C SER A 177 -5.06 0.69 -2.58
N SER A 178 -4.15 0.21 -3.42
CA SER A 178 -3.90 -1.22 -3.67
C SER A 178 -2.41 -1.48 -3.80
N MET A 179 -1.99 -2.73 -3.66
CA MET A 179 -0.71 -3.23 -4.17
C MET A 179 -0.85 -4.72 -4.53
N ILE A 180 0.13 -5.24 -5.25
CA ILE A 180 0.19 -6.65 -5.65
C ILE A 180 1.42 -7.30 -5.03
N PHE A 181 1.28 -8.53 -4.54
CA PHE A 181 2.39 -9.38 -4.13
C PHE A 181 2.02 -10.86 -4.33
N ASP A 182 2.84 -11.68 -4.96
CA ASP A 182 2.56 -13.07 -5.33
C ASP A 182 1.20 -13.28 -6.03
N ASN A 183 0.79 -12.34 -6.88
CA ASN A 183 -0.56 -12.20 -7.45
C ASN A 183 -1.71 -12.00 -6.44
N TYR A 184 -1.46 -11.93 -5.13
CA TYR A 184 -2.41 -11.39 -4.16
C TYR A 184 -2.59 -9.90 -4.42
N ILE A 185 -3.78 -9.40 -4.10
CA ILE A 185 -4.08 -7.98 -4.20
C ILE A 185 -4.46 -7.51 -2.80
N PHE A 186 -3.61 -6.70 -2.19
CA PHE A 186 -3.88 -6.06 -0.91
C PHE A 186 -4.46 -4.69 -1.19
N PHE A 187 -5.54 -4.31 -0.51
CA PHE A 187 -6.11 -2.99 -0.73
C PHE A 187 -6.90 -2.47 0.45
N ILE A 188 -6.99 -1.14 0.50
CA ILE A 188 -7.95 -0.43 1.33
C ILE A 188 -9.19 -0.16 0.48
N ARG A 189 -10.34 -0.60 0.98
CA ARG A 189 -11.64 -0.34 0.39
C ARG A 189 -12.33 0.78 1.15
N TYR A 190 -12.67 1.85 0.42
CA TYR A 190 -13.50 2.91 0.96
C TYR A 190 -14.94 2.41 1.10
N ASN A 191 -15.47 2.47 2.32
CA ASN A 191 -16.85 2.07 2.58
C ASN A 191 -17.69 3.29 3.00
N ILE A 192 -18.45 3.82 2.03
CA ILE A 192 -19.35 4.96 2.19
C ILE A 192 -20.40 4.71 3.28
N ASP A 193 -20.87 3.47 3.43
CA ASP A 193 -22.02 3.15 4.31
C ASP A 193 -21.64 3.14 5.80
N ILE A 194 -20.37 2.85 6.13
CA ILE A 194 -19.92 2.75 7.53
C ILE A 194 -18.90 3.83 7.92
N GLY A 195 -18.44 4.64 6.96
CA GLY A 195 -17.48 5.72 7.17
C GLY A 195 -16.10 5.26 7.65
N TYR A 196 -15.75 3.99 7.42
CA TYR A 196 -14.48 3.39 7.81
C TYR A 196 -13.90 2.57 6.66
N ASP A 197 -12.60 2.75 6.48
CA ASP A 197 -11.79 2.00 5.53
C ASP A 197 -11.54 0.59 6.05
N ASN A 198 -11.72 -0.39 5.17
CA ASN A 198 -11.40 -1.79 5.48
C ASN A 198 -10.21 -2.23 4.67
N VAL A 199 -9.28 -2.92 5.32
CA VAL A 199 -8.23 -3.65 4.63
C VAL A 199 -8.78 -4.99 4.16
N GLU A 200 -8.66 -5.25 2.87
CA GLU A 200 -9.09 -6.48 2.21
C GLU A 200 -7.92 -7.08 1.42
N VAL A 201 -7.96 -8.40 1.22
CA VAL A 201 -7.02 -9.11 0.36
C VAL A 201 -7.78 -10.02 -0.60
N SER A 202 -7.48 -9.90 -1.90
CA SER A 202 -7.94 -10.84 -2.92
C SER A 202 -6.91 -11.96 -3.08
N ILE A 203 -7.33 -13.17 -2.74
CA ILE A 203 -6.51 -14.38 -2.73
C ILE A 203 -6.63 -15.09 -4.09
N PRO A 204 -5.52 -15.34 -4.80
CA PRO A 204 -5.54 -16.01 -6.08
C PRO A 204 -5.79 -17.52 -5.93
N ASN A 205 -6.78 -18.04 -6.65
CA ASN A 205 -6.98 -19.47 -6.84
C ASN A 205 -6.84 -19.78 -8.33
N TYR A 206 -6.09 -20.81 -8.67
CA TYR A 206 -5.64 -21.11 -10.03
C TYR A 206 -6.47 -22.24 -10.62
N TYR A 207 -6.90 -22.05 -11.86
CA TYR A 207 -7.65 -23.07 -12.58
C TYR A 207 -6.79 -24.31 -12.81
N LEU A 208 -7.31 -25.48 -12.43
CA LEU A 208 -6.58 -26.75 -12.44
C LEU A 208 -5.82 -27.05 -13.75
N PHE A 209 -6.28 -26.58 -14.90
CA PHE A 209 -5.64 -26.85 -16.19
C PHE A 209 -4.89 -25.65 -16.81
N ASP A 210 -4.93 -24.47 -16.19
CA ASP A 210 -4.27 -23.25 -16.70
C ASP A 210 -3.96 -22.26 -15.58
N ALA A 211 -2.69 -22.14 -15.21
CA ALA A 211 -2.23 -21.19 -14.18
C ALA A 211 -2.45 -19.70 -14.53
N ASN A 212 -2.78 -19.37 -15.77
CA ASN A 212 -3.10 -17.99 -16.17
C ASN A 212 -4.56 -17.62 -15.93
N LYS A 213 -5.43 -18.61 -15.64
CA LYS A 213 -6.81 -18.38 -15.22
C LYS A 213 -6.91 -18.38 -13.71
N ILE A 214 -7.17 -17.21 -13.15
CA ILE A 214 -7.22 -16.98 -11.71
C ILE A 214 -8.63 -16.56 -11.31
N ASN A 215 -9.16 -17.21 -10.28
CA ASN A 215 -10.37 -16.80 -9.58
C ASN A 215 -9.98 -16.22 -8.22
N TYR A 216 -10.38 -14.98 -7.98
CA TYR A 216 -10.06 -14.28 -6.75
C TYR A 216 -11.15 -14.45 -5.71
N LYS A 217 -10.75 -14.91 -4.53
CA LYS A 217 -11.58 -14.87 -3.33
C LYS A 217 -11.10 -13.72 -2.44
N THR A 218 -11.92 -12.68 -2.31
CA THR A 218 -11.64 -11.52 -1.48
C THR A 218 -12.14 -11.75 -0.07
N ARG A 219 -11.32 -11.40 0.94
CA ARG A 219 -11.71 -11.36 2.35
C ARG A 219 -11.27 -10.06 3.02
N LYS A 220 -11.95 -9.72 4.12
CA LYS A 220 -11.57 -8.62 5.01
C LYS A 220 -10.56 -9.11 6.04
N LEU A 221 -9.51 -8.33 6.30
CA LEU A 221 -8.59 -8.60 7.40
C LEU A 221 -9.20 -8.08 8.70
N LYS A 222 -9.35 -8.97 9.69
CA LYS A 222 -9.89 -8.63 11.02
C LYS A 222 -8.78 -8.02 11.89
N LEU A 223 -8.61 -6.71 11.79
CA LEU A 223 -7.61 -5.92 12.53
C LEU A 223 -8.12 -5.39 13.89
N SER A 224 -9.44 -5.26 14.05
CA SER A 224 -10.10 -4.72 15.24
C SER A 224 -10.63 -5.82 16.15
N ARG A 225 -10.18 -5.83 17.40
CA ARG A 225 -10.43 -6.89 18.39
C ARG A 225 -11.36 -6.41 19.51
N TYR A 226 -12.29 -7.27 19.93
CA TYR A 226 -13.32 -6.97 20.93
C TYR A 226 -13.28 -7.99 22.07
N TYR A 227 -13.26 -7.51 23.32
CA TYR A 227 -13.03 -8.35 24.52
C TYR A 227 -14.20 -8.37 25.50
N MET A 228 -15.20 -7.51 25.27
CA MET A 228 -16.42 -7.45 26.08
C MET A 228 -17.66 -7.64 25.22
N GLN A 229 -18.70 -8.22 25.80
CA GLN A 229 -20.00 -8.38 25.14
C GLN A 229 -20.56 -7.02 24.66
N PRO A 230 -21.09 -6.96 23.43
CA PRO A 230 -21.65 -5.72 22.91
C PRO A 230 -22.94 -5.35 23.66
N GLU A 231 -23.15 -4.06 23.83
CA GLU A 231 -24.36 -3.43 24.34
C GLU A 231 -25.07 -2.67 23.21
N LEU A 232 -26.29 -2.20 23.47
CA LEU A 232 -27.05 -1.40 22.51
C LEU A 232 -26.22 -0.21 22.01
N GLY A 233 -26.04 -0.11 20.69
CA GLY A 233 -25.24 0.95 20.06
C GLY A 233 -23.77 0.61 19.79
N ASN A 234 -23.27 -0.56 20.22
CA ASN A 234 -21.99 -1.08 19.73
C ASN A 234 -22.11 -1.57 18.29
N ARG A 235 -21.00 -1.48 17.54
CA ARG A 235 -20.93 -1.81 16.10
C ARG A 235 -20.41 -3.22 15.80
N TYR A 236 -20.19 -4.03 16.83
CA TYR A 236 -19.67 -5.40 16.70
C TYR A 236 -20.63 -6.40 17.33
N TRP A 237 -20.56 -7.66 16.88
CA TRP A 237 -21.47 -8.72 17.29
C TRP A 237 -20.90 -9.54 18.44
N LYS A 238 -21.75 -10.38 19.05
CA LYS A 238 -21.36 -11.23 20.17
C LYS A 238 -20.31 -12.27 19.75
N GLU A 239 -20.40 -12.71 18.50
CA GLU A 239 -19.54 -13.70 17.86
C GLU A 239 -18.14 -13.15 17.57
N ASP A 240 -17.98 -11.82 17.52
CA ASP A 240 -16.70 -11.13 17.33
C ASP A 240 -15.91 -10.98 18.64
N VAL A 241 -16.48 -11.40 19.78
CA VAL A 241 -15.82 -11.26 21.08
C VAL A 241 -14.83 -12.40 21.29
N ILE A 242 -13.56 -12.03 21.46
CA ILE A 242 -12.46 -12.97 21.69
C ILE A 242 -11.94 -12.89 23.12
N PRO A 243 -11.28 -13.97 23.61
CA PRO A 243 -10.56 -13.92 24.88
C PRO A 243 -9.45 -12.85 24.86
N TYR A 244 -9.08 -12.38 26.04
CA TYR A 244 -7.99 -11.42 26.23
C TYR A 244 -6.65 -12.02 25.77
N ASP A 245 -6.13 -11.51 24.65
CA ASP A 245 -5.01 -12.09 23.89
C ASP A 245 -3.68 -11.34 24.11
N SER A 246 -2.66 -11.63 23.32
CA SER A 246 -1.36 -10.96 23.39
C SER A 246 -1.41 -9.48 23.02
N VAL A 247 -2.20 -9.13 22.00
CA VAL A 247 -2.40 -7.73 21.56
C VAL A 247 -3.05 -6.92 22.69
N ALA A 248 -4.08 -7.47 23.32
CA ALA A 248 -4.72 -6.87 24.49
C ALA A 248 -3.71 -6.61 25.61
N LYS A 249 -2.90 -7.61 25.99
CA LYS A 249 -1.90 -7.50 27.06
C LYS A 249 -0.92 -6.36 26.82
N GLU A 250 -0.42 -6.24 25.60
CA GLU A 250 0.59 -5.23 25.25
C GLU A 250 -0.01 -3.83 25.21
N VAL A 251 -1.13 -3.66 24.51
CA VAL A 251 -1.78 -2.36 24.34
C VAL A 251 -2.35 -1.84 25.66
N ASP A 252 -3.06 -2.69 26.42
CA ASP A 252 -3.65 -2.31 27.71
C ASP A 252 -2.59 -1.85 28.71
N LYS A 253 -1.48 -2.61 28.81
CA LYS A 253 -0.32 -2.22 29.62
C LYS A 253 0.21 -0.86 29.20
N THR A 254 0.37 -0.64 27.90
CA THR A 254 0.96 0.60 27.37
C THR A 254 0.05 1.82 27.60
N VAL A 255 -1.28 1.68 27.48
CA VAL A 255 -2.23 2.74 27.84
C VAL A 255 -2.20 3.01 29.34
N ARG A 256 -2.19 1.98 30.19
CA ARG A 256 -2.18 2.14 31.65
C ARG A 256 -0.88 2.73 32.20
N GLU A 257 0.24 2.48 31.54
CA GLU A 257 1.53 3.15 31.80
C GLU A 257 1.56 4.61 31.32
N GLY A 258 0.51 5.05 30.62
CA GLY A 258 0.32 6.41 30.19
C GLY A 258 1.06 6.81 28.93
N LYS A 259 1.46 5.84 28.10
CA LYS A 259 2.25 6.07 26.89
C LYS A 259 1.39 6.35 25.64
N ILE A 260 0.07 6.23 25.74
CA ILE A 260 -0.89 6.33 24.63
C ILE A 260 -2.04 7.25 25.05
N PHE A 261 -1.92 8.54 24.77
CA PHE A 261 -3.00 9.49 25.02
C PHE A 261 -3.14 10.53 23.90
N ASP A 262 -4.39 10.68 23.45
CA ASP A 262 -4.78 11.84 22.65
C ASP A 262 -4.98 13.09 23.53
N ASP A 263 -5.40 12.89 24.78
CA ASP A 263 -5.72 13.91 25.79
C ASP A 263 -4.59 14.07 26.82
N THR A 264 -4.36 15.29 27.27
CA THR A 264 -3.30 15.63 28.26
C THR A 264 -3.66 15.24 29.70
N ALA A 265 -4.89 14.79 29.95
CA ALA A 265 -5.33 14.36 31.26
C ALA A 265 -5.03 12.87 31.51
N GLU A 266 -4.13 12.58 32.46
CA GLU A 266 -3.97 11.23 33.00
C GLU A 266 -5.30 10.74 33.57
N LYS A 267 -5.84 9.65 33.00
CA LYS A 267 -7.06 9.02 33.50
C LYS A 267 -6.72 7.73 34.23
N ASN A 268 -7.14 7.62 35.49
CA ASN A 268 -7.07 6.35 36.20
C ASN A 268 -8.07 5.35 35.55
N LEU A 269 -7.56 4.21 35.08
CA LEU A 269 -8.33 3.14 34.44
C LEU A 269 -8.58 1.93 35.36
N ASP A 270 -8.29 2.01 36.65
CA ASP A 270 -8.46 0.91 37.62
C ASP A 270 -9.92 0.42 37.69
N ASP A 271 -10.88 1.34 37.56
CA ASP A 271 -12.32 1.05 37.53
C ASP A 271 -12.83 0.66 36.14
N TYR A 272 -11.94 0.49 35.16
CA TYR A 272 -12.29 0.21 33.78
C TYR A 272 -11.71 -1.13 33.29
N GLU A 273 -12.49 -1.82 32.46
CA GLU A 273 -12.10 -3.01 31.72
C GLU A 273 -11.90 -2.68 30.25
N LEU A 274 -10.92 -3.35 29.62
CA LEU A 274 -10.65 -3.20 28.20
C LEU A 274 -11.84 -3.75 27.39
N GLN A 275 -12.45 -2.90 26.58
CA GLN A 275 -13.57 -3.27 25.72
C GLN A 275 -13.10 -3.66 24.32
N SER A 276 -12.27 -2.83 23.68
CA SER A 276 -11.80 -3.04 22.31
C SER A 276 -10.43 -2.42 22.05
N VAL A 277 -9.71 -3.04 21.12
CA VAL A 277 -8.51 -2.49 20.46
C VAL A 277 -8.78 -2.51 18.97
N GLU A 278 -9.03 -1.35 18.38
CA GLU A 278 -9.42 -1.20 16.99
C GLU A 278 -8.28 -0.55 16.21
N LEU A 279 -7.85 -1.18 15.12
CA LEU A 279 -6.83 -0.63 14.22
C LEU A 279 -7.51 -0.21 12.91
N LEU A 280 -7.34 1.05 12.56
CA LEU A 280 -7.94 1.71 11.40
C LEU A 280 -6.83 2.24 10.48
N PRO A 281 -6.32 1.41 9.55
CA PRO A 281 -5.27 1.83 8.61
C PRO A 281 -5.78 2.88 7.62
N TRP A 282 -4.91 3.83 7.31
CA TRP A 282 -5.14 4.87 6.29
C TRP A 282 -4.26 4.67 5.05
N SER A 283 -3.06 4.11 5.25
CA SER A 283 -2.11 3.82 4.19
C SER A 283 -1.26 2.62 4.57
N PHE A 284 -0.59 2.06 3.57
CA PHE A 284 0.31 0.93 3.73
C PHE A 284 1.52 1.04 2.81
N SER A 285 2.59 0.32 3.13
CA SER A 285 3.78 0.18 2.28
C SER A 285 3.63 -0.96 1.28
N GLU A 286 4.47 -0.95 0.24
CA GLU A 286 4.85 -2.17 -0.47
C GLU A 286 5.38 -3.24 0.50
N VAL A 287 5.43 -4.51 0.06
CA VAL A 287 6.04 -5.57 0.87
C VAL A 287 7.55 -5.33 0.98
N GLN A 288 8.03 -5.18 2.21
CA GLN A 288 9.43 -4.94 2.55
C GLN A 288 9.84 -5.91 3.65
N ASP A 289 10.92 -6.65 3.42
CA ASP A 289 11.46 -7.65 4.35
C ASP A 289 10.43 -8.72 4.78
N GLY A 290 9.48 -9.08 3.91
CA GLY A 290 8.38 -10.01 4.21
C GLY A 290 7.21 -9.40 4.99
N TYR A 291 7.20 -8.09 5.18
CA TYR A 291 6.15 -7.38 5.92
C TYR A 291 5.45 -6.32 5.08
N ILE A 292 4.17 -6.11 5.38
CA ILE A 292 3.40 -4.95 4.95
C ILE A 292 3.27 -4.03 6.16
N TYR A 293 3.74 -2.79 6.03
CA TYR A 293 3.63 -1.79 7.09
C TYR A 293 2.33 -1.02 6.92
N LEU A 294 1.58 -0.83 8.00
CA LEU A 294 0.32 -0.10 8.03
C LEU A 294 0.46 1.12 8.94
N TYR A 295 0.08 2.27 8.42
CA TYR A 295 -0.03 3.50 9.19
C TYR A 295 -1.51 3.87 9.35
N GLY A 296 -1.90 4.21 10.57
CA GLY A 296 -3.29 4.57 10.87
C GLY A 296 -3.53 4.85 12.34
N GLU A 297 -4.79 4.76 12.75
CA GLU A 297 -5.21 4.98 14.13
C GLU A 297 -5.45 3.67 14.88
N GLN A 298 -4.87 3.56 16.07
CA GLN A 298 -5.25 2.58 17.08
C GLN A 298 -6.18 3.26 18.09
N ARG A 299 -7.44 2.84 18.11
CA ARG A 299 -8.45 3.26 19.07
C ARG A 299 -8.58 2.20 20.16
N VAL A 300 -8.33 2.59 21.40
CA VAL A 300 -8.46 1.71 22.57
C VAL A 300 -9.63 2.19 23.41
N THR A 301 -10.65 1.34 23.53
CA THR A 301 -11.85 1.66 24.30
C THR A 301 -11.93 0.81 25.55
N TYR A 302 -12.23 1.49 26.65
CA TYR A 302 -12.46 0.94 27.96
C TYR A 302 -13.89 1.21 28.40
N ARG A 303 -14.42 0.32 29.24
CA ARG A 303 -15.74 0.45 29.83
C ARG A 303 -15.65 0.34 31.34
N ASP A 304 -16.38 1.21 32.03
CA ASP A 304 -16.47 1.21 33.49
C ASP A 304 -17.04 -0.13 33.99
N LYS A 305 -16.41 -0.73 35.01
CA LYS A 305 -16.85 -2.01 35.61
C LYS A 305 -18.30 -1.96 36.10
N ASN A 306 -18.74 -0.79 36.58
CA ASN A 306 -20.08 -0.56 37.10
C ASN A 306 -20.98 0.19 36.10
N TYR A 307 -20.70 0.10 34.78
CA TYR A 307 -21.42 0.87 33.76
C TYR A 307 -22.93 0.66 33.81
N LYS A 308 -23.44 -0.56 34.10
CA LYS A 308 -24.89 -0.83 34.16
C LYS A 308 -25.58 -0.01 35.25
N GLU A 309 -24.98 0.05 36.43
CA GLU A 309 -25.50 0.85 37.54
C GLU A 309 -25.44 2.33 37.18
N LYS A 310 -24.28 2.81 36.72
CA LYS A 310 -24.07 4.21 36.32
C LYS A 310 -25.02 4.64 35.19
N MET A 311 -25.31 3.77 34.24
CA MET A 311 -26.29 4.01 33.17
C MET A 311 -27.72 4.13 33.70
N SER A 312 -28.10 3.32 34.69
CA SER A 312 -29.47 3.30 35.24
C SER A 312 -29.87 4.59 35.98
N VAL A 313 -28.90 5.32 36.53
CA VAL A 313 -29.11 6.60 37.22
C VAL A 313 -29.09 7.82 36.28
N ILE A 314 -28.70 7.67 35.01
CA ILE A 314 -28.67 8.78 34.04
C ILE A 314 -30.08 8.97 33.47
N LYS A 315 -30.82 9.91 34.08
CA LYS A 315 -32.25 10.17 33.81
C LYS A 315 -32.54 10.76 32.42
N GLU A 316 -31.64 11.56 31.84
CA GLU A 316 -31.87 12.26 30.56
C GLU A 316 -30.57 12.38 29.73
N GLY A 317 -30.71 12.41 28.40
CA GLY A 317 -29.62 12.50 27.41
C GLY A 317 -29.77 11.49 26.27
N TRP A 318 -29.14 11.77 25.13
CA TRP A 318 -29.07 10.81 24.02
C TRP A 318 -28.23 9.60 24.47
N GLU A 319 -28.57 8.38 24.04
CA GLU A 319 -27.88 7.15 24.48
C GLU A 319 -26.35 7.23 24.27
N SER A 320 -25.93 7.91 23.19
CA SER A 320 -24.52 8.20 22.89
C SER A 320 -23.81 9.05 23.95
N GLU A 321 -24.49 10.00 24.59
CA GLU A 321 -23.93 10.83 25.66
C GLU A 321 -23.84 10.06 26.98
N LYS A 322 -24.78 9.14 27.22
CA LYS A 322 -24.75 8.27 28.40
C LYS A 322 -23.57 7.30 28.30
N ILE A 323 -23.37 6.70 27.13
CA ILE A 323 -22.23 5.80 26.85
C ILE A 323 -20.90 6.51 27.10
N LYS A 324 -20.72 7.76 26.64
CA LYS A 324 -19.50 8.56 26.86
C LYS A 324 -19.16 8.79 28.34
N LYS A 325 -20.12 8.71 29.26
CA LYS A 325 -19.88 8.87 30.71
C LYS A 325 -19.36 7.59 31.38
N VAL A 326 -19.58 6.45 30.74
CA VAL A 326 -19.21 5.12 31.26
C VAL A 326 -18.19 4.40 30.36
N SER A 327 -17.73 5.07 29.30
CA SER A 327 -16.64 4.62 28.46
C SER A 327 -15.49 5.61 28.48
N TYR A 328 -14.30 5.11 28.20
CA TYR A 328 -13.13 5.92 27.94
C TYR A 328 -12.49 5.42 26.67
N THR A 329 -12.20 6.32 25.74
CA THR A 329 -11.53 5.98 24.50
C THR A 329 -10.29 6.85 24.37
N THR A 330 -9.14 6.22 24.17
CA THR A 330 -7.90 6.88 23.76
C THR A 330 -7.60 6.49 22.32
N ILE A 331 -6.92 7.38 21.60
CA ILE A 331 -6.53 7.19 20.21
C ILE A 331 -5.04 7.50 20.13
N ALA A 332 -4.30 6.66 19.42
CA ALA A 332 -2.95 6.98 19.00
C ALA A 332 -2.77 6.64 17.53
N ARG A 333 -1.92 7.39 16.87
CA ARG A 333 -1.45 7.03 15.53
C ARG A 333 -0.31 6.06 15.67
N VAL A 334 -0.32 5.02 14.84
CA VAL A 334 0.61 3.91 14.95
C VAL A 334 1.15 3.54 13.59
N LEU A 335 2.41 3.13 13.59
CA LEU A 335 2.96 2.28 12.54
C LEU A 335 2.96 0.85 13.09
N CYS A 336 2.40 -0.07 12.34
CA CYS A 336 2.45 -1.50 12.63
C CYS A 336 2.85 -2.26 11.38
N ARG A 337 3.17 -3.55 11.52
CA ARG A 337 3.50 -4.41 10.39
C ARG A 337 2.81 -5.77 10.47
N ILE A 338 2.47 -6.32 9.33
CA ILE A 338 1.85 -7.63 9.16
C ILE A 338 2.77 -8.50 8.32
N ASN A 339 3.05 -9.70 8.78
CA ASN A 339 3.81 -10.68 8.00
C ASN A 339 2.95 -11.19 6.84
N ILE A 340 3.50 -11.23 5.63
CA ILE A 340 2.76 -11.72 4.45
C ILE A 340 2.38 -13.20 4.57
N ASP A 341 3.16 -14.00 5.29
CA ASP A 341 2.88 -15.42 5.50
C ASP A 341 1.64 -15.60 6.39
N ASP A 342 1.47 -14.74 7.41
CA ASP A 342 0.23 -14.71 8.19
C ASP A 342 -0.97 -14.38 7.29
N ILE A 343 -0.81 -13.49 6.30
CA ILE A 343 -1.88 -13.18 5.34
C ILE A 343 -2.19 -14.38 4.44
N LYS A 344 -1.19 -15.19 4.09
CA LYS A 344 -1.36 -16.40 3.26
C LYS A 344 -2.00 -17.54 4.04
N ASP A 345 -1.66 -17.68 5.32
CA ASP A 345 -2.02 -18.85 6.16
C ASP A 345 -3.29 -18.68 7.00
N THR A 346 -3.64 -17.44 7.37
CA THR A 346 -4.83 -17.15 8.20
C THR A 346 -6.10 -17.59 7.47
N SER A 347 -7.15 -18.07 8.16
CA SER A 347 -8.44 -18.39 7.52
C SER A 347 -9.34 -17.15 7.39
N GLU A 348 -10.47 -17.24 6.69
CA GLU A 348 -11.36 -16.07 6.45
C GLU A 348 -11.95 -15.48 7.73
N ASP A 349 -12.14 -16.31 8.76
CA ASP A 349 -12.78 -15.91 10.01
C ASP A 349 -11.80 -15.55 11.13
N ASP A 350 -10.50 -15.75 10.91
CA ASP A 350 -9.47 -15.54 11.93
C ASP A 350 -8.98 -14.10 11.98
N TYR A 351 -8.52 -13.70 13.17
CA TYR A 351 -7.86 -12.42 13.38
C TYR A 351 -6.43 -12.48 12.85
N ILE A 352 -6.04 -11.44 12.11
CA ILE A 352 -4.67 -11.28 11.66
C ILE A 352 -3.85 -10.70 12.82
N ASN A 353 -2.67 -11.27 13.06
CA ASN A 353 -1.72 -10.68 13.99
C ASN A 353 -0.98 -9.53 13.32
N TYR A 354 -0.60 -8.54 14.12
CA TYR A 354 0.23 -7.43 13.70
C TYR A 354 1.19 -7.06 14.83
N GLU A 355 2.35 -6.55 14.45
CA GLU A 355 3.37 -6.08 15.37
C GLU A 355 3.33 -4.55 15.40
N LEU A 356 3.31 -3.97 16.59
CA LEU A 356 3.48 -2.52 16.74
C LEU A 356 4.94 -2.16 16.49
N VAL A 357 5.18 -1.21 15.59
CA VAL A 357 6.51 -0.65 15.32
C VAL A 357 6.72 0.60 16.17
N CYS A 358 5.79 1.55 16.13
CA CYS A 358 5.88 2.77 16.93
C CYS A 358 4.50 3.40 17.20
N TYR A 359 4.45 4.21 18.26
CA TYR A 359 3.43 5.24 18.44
C TYR A 359 3.94 6.56 17.86
N ASP A 360 3.14 7.21 17.02
CA ASP A 360 3.41 8.56 16.52
C ASP A 360 3.15 9.57 17.64
N LEU A 361 4.22 10.01 18.32
CA LEU A 361 4.14 11.01 19.39
C LEU A 361 3.83 12.42 18.84
N ASN A 362 4.06 12.65 17.55
CA ASN A 362 4.03 13.96 16.91
C ASN A 362 2.93 14.09 15.85
N LYS A 363 1.82 13.33 16.03
CA LYS A 363 0.54 13.37 15.30
C LYS A 363 0.61 14.09 13.95
N CYS A 364 0.69 13.35 12.84
CA CYS A 364 0.32 13.74 11.44
C CYS A 364 1.47 13.47 10.46
N TRP A 365 1.64 12.22 10.05
CA TRP A 365 2.50 11.91 8.91
C TRP A 365 1.78 12.31 7.61
N GLY A 366 2.46 13.03 6.72
CA GLY A 366 1.97 13.29 5.36
C GLY A 366 2.11 12.06 4.45
N GLY A 367 2.97 11.12 4.85
CA GLY A 367 3.23 9.84 4.19
C GLY A 367 4.45 9.17 4.82
N PHE A 368 4.65 7.89 4.51
CA PHE A 368 5.84 7.15 4.94
C PHE A 368 6.34 6.24 3.82
N ILE A 369 7.64 5.97 3.81
CA ILE A 369 8.28 5.02 2.91
C ILE A 369 9.17 4.10 3.72
N ILE A 370 9.05 2.80 3.49
CA ILE A 370 9.92 1.78 4.08
C ILE A 370 11.05 1.48 3.11
N ASN A 371 12.30 1.61 3.57
CA ASN A 371 13.49 1.25 2.79
C ASN A 371 14.60 0.78 3.75
N ASN A 372 15.18 -0.41 3.47
CA ASN A 372 16.28 -1.00 4.24
C ASN A 372 16.06 -0.95 5.76
N LYS A 373 14.95 -1.52 6.25
CA LYS A 373 14.56 -1.52 7.67
C LYS A 373 14.38 -0.15 8.33
N ASN A 374 14.32 0.92 7.55
CA ASN A 374 13.97 2.23 8.06
C ASN A 374 12.62 2.69 7.49
N ALA A 375 11.81 3.30 8.34
CA ALA A 375 10.69 4.11 7.92
C ALA A 375 11.16 5.57 7.83
N TYR A 376 11.01 6.16 6.65
CA TYR A 376 11.18 7.58 6.43
C TYR A 376 9.82 8.25 6.43
N VAL A 377 9.70 9.36 7.16
CA VAL A 377 8.43 10.07 7.33
C VAL A 377 8.62 11.52 6.91
N LEU A 378 7.74 11.98 6.02
CA LEU A 378 7.62 13.37 5.66
C LEU A 378 6.54 14.03 6.53
N LYS A 379 6.93 15.10 7.24
CA LYS A 379 6.02 15.89 8.05
C LYS A 379 6.07 17.35 7.65
N GLU A 380 4.92 18.02 7.79
CA GLU A 380 4.76 19.44 7.56
C GLU A 380 4.16 20.11 8.81
N ASP A 381 4.42 21.40 9.02
CA ASP A 381 3.71 22.18 10.04
C ASP A 381 2.18 22.21 9.74
N GLU A 382 1.35 22.12 10.79
CA GLU A 382 -0.11 22.02 10.65
C GLU A 382 -0.75 23.22 9.92
N TYR A 383 -1.76 22.90 9.09
CA TYR A 383 -2.39 23.85 8.16
C TYR A 383 -3.15 25.00 8.84
N PHE A 384 -3.59 24.82 10.10
CA PHE A 384 -4.54 25.70 10.78
C PHE A 384 -3.91 26.90 11.49
N ASP A 385 -2.59 26.95 11.62
CA ASP A 385 -1.90 28.13 12.14
C ASP A 385 -1.63 29.12 10.99
N SER A 386 -2.69 29.76 10.49
CA SER A 386 -2.66 30.76 9.41
C SER A 386 -1.84 32.01 9.73
N SER A 387 -1.28 32.09 10.96
CA SER A 387 -0.42 33.18 11.41
C SER A 387 1.06 32.96 11.10
N LYS A 388 1.48 31.73 10.76
CA LYS A 388 2.88 31.42 10.45
C LYS A 388 3.13 31.55 8.94
N GLU A 389 3.74 32.67 8.56
CA GLU A 389 4.29 32.90 7.21
C GLU A 389 5.41 31.89 6.85
N ASP A 390 5.97 31.22 7.86
CA ASP A 390 7.12 30.33 7.75
C ASP A 390 6.73 28.91 8.18
N ARG A 391 6.36 28.07 7.20
CA ARG A 391 6.11 26.64 7.41
C ARG A 391 7.34 25.82 7.05
N ASN A 392 7.63 24.82 7.86
CA ASN A 392 8.75 23.90 7.66
C ASN A 392 8.29 22.53 7.17
N ILE A 393 9.22 21.87 6.49
CA ILE A 393 9.18 20.45 6.18
C ILE A 393 10.22 19.76 7.06
N TYR A 394 9.84 18.62 7.60
CA TYR A 394 10.68 17.77 8.44
C TYR A 394 10.74 16.38 7.82
N VAL A 395 11.91 15.77 7.86
CA VAL A 395 12.10 14.36 7.53
C VAL A 395 12.59 13.65 8.78
N TYR A 396 11.87 12.60 9.16
CA TYR A 396 12.27 11.69 10.22
C TYR A 396 12.73 10.37 9.62
N SER A 397 13.70 9.75 10.27
CA SER A 397 14.13 8.38 10.01
C SER A 397 13.92 7.55 11.26
N MET A 398 13.31 6.39 11.10
CA MET A 398 12.95 5.47 12.17
C MET A 398 13.44 4.07 11.86
N ASP A 399 14.15 3.47 12.81
CA ASP A 399 14.49 2.06 12.75
C ASP A 399 13.25 1.23 13.08
N VAL A 400 12.79 0.40 12.15
CA VAL A 400 11.51 -0.32 12.28
C VAL A 400 11.56 -1.52 13.22
N ASP A 401 12.75 -1.97 13.60
CA ASP A 401 12.95 -3.08 14.54
C ASP A 401 12.92 -2.58 16.00
N THR A 402 13.33 -1.33 16.24
CA THR A 402 13.37 -0.71 17.57
C THR A 402 12.28 0.33 17.82
N GLY A 403 11.68 0.88 16.75
CA GLY A 403 10.71 1.98 16.83
C GLY A 403 11.33 3.34 17.19
N LEU A 404 12.66 3.42 17.31
CA LEU A 404 13.38 4.66 17.63
C LEU A 404 13.49 5.51 16.37
N TYR A 405 13.15 6.80 16.50
CA TYR A 405 13.21 7.74 15.40
C TYR A 405 13.94 9.02 15.77
N LYS A 406 14.47 9.68 14.76
CA LYS A 406 15.13 10.98 14.88
C LYS A 406 14.76 11.87 13.71
N GLU A 407 14.73 13.17 13.95
CA GLU A 407 14.73 14.13 12.87
C GLU A 407 16.09 14.08 12.18
N ILE A 408 16.09 13.96 10.85
CA ILE A 408 17.32 13.97 10.05
C ILE A 408 17.43 15.22 9.20
N TYR A 409 16.30 15.88 8.90
CA TYR A 409 16.31 17.07 8.06
C TYR A 409 15.15 17.99 8.37
N ARG A 410 15.43 19.28 8.32
CA ARG A 410 14.45 20.36 8.47
C ARG A 410 14.79 21.48 7.52
N LYS A 411 13.77 22.01 6.86
CA LYS A 411 13.91 23.25 6.10
C LYS A 411 12.61 24.05 6.07
N LYS A 412 12.74 25.33 5.78
CA LYS A 412 11.61 26.17 5.39
C LYS A 412 11.15 25.77 3.99
N ARG A 413 9.85 25.80 3.75
CA ARG A 413 9.28 25.55 2.43
C ARG A 413 9.75 26.56 1.38
N PHE A 414 9.78 26.11 0.13
CA PHE A 414 9.96 27.01 -1.02
C PHE A 414 8.71 27.81 -1.37
N PHE A 415 7.52 27.23 -1.18
CA PHE A 415 6.24 27.83 -1.59
C PHE A 415 5.32 28.09 -0.41
N ASN A 416 4.60 29.22 -0.47
CA ASN A 416 3.55 29.62 0.47
C ASN A 416 2.16 29.39 -0.14
N GLY A 417 1.15 29.07 0.68
CA GLY A 417 -0.26 28.95 0.24
C GLY A 417 -0.77 27.50 0.12
N ASN A 418 -1.65 27.23 -0.85
CA ASN A 418 -2.03 25.86 -1.21
C ASN A 418 -0.85 25.22 -1.95
N TYR A 419 -0.20 24.23 -1.36
CA TYR A 419 1.00 23.58 -1.89
C TYR A 419 0.89 22.07 -1.67
N TYR A 420 1.86 21.32 -2.17
CA TYR A 420 2.05 19.92 -1.76
C TYR A 420 3.52 19.61 -1.55
N SER A 421 3.80 18.58 -0.75
CA SER A 421 5.10 17.93 -0.75
C SER A 421 4.96 16.41 -0.83
N GLU A 422 5.87 15.81 -1.55
CA GLU A 422 5.98 14.36 -1.72
C GLU A 422 7.42 13.95 -1.45
N MET A 423 7.61 12.75 -0.90
CA MET A 423 8.91 12.19 -0.61
C MET A 423 9.09 10.88 -1.38
N PHE A 424 10.30 10.64 -1.86
CA PHE A 424 10.71 9.36 -2.46
C PHE A 424 12.06 8.96 -1.90
N VAL A 425 12.29 7.67 -1.66
CA VAL A 425 13.52 7.17 -1.04
C VAL A 425 14.21 6.19 -1.97
N THR A 426 15.48 6.42 -2.24
CA THR A 426 16.38 5.52 -2.96
C THR A 426 17.41 4.94 -2.00
N ASP A 427 18.27 4.04 -2.49
CA ASP A 427 19.33 3.43 -1.69
C ASP A 427 20.33 4.43 -1.10
N LYS A 428 20.43 5.63 -1.68
CA LYS A 428 21.39 6.67 -1.26
C LYS A 428 20.71 7.95 -0.77
N TYR A 429 19.58 8.31 -1.36
CA TYR A 429 19.00 9.64 -1.21
C TYR A 429 17.53 9.60 -0.85
N ILE A 430 17.08 10.67 -0.22
CA ILE A 430 15.69 11.02 -0.06
C ILE A 430 15.45 12.23 -0.96
N PHE A 431 14.48 12.12 -1.86
CA PHE A 431 14.02 13.19 -2.72
C PHE A 431 12.75 13.79 -2.15
N ILE A 432 12.71 15.12 -2.05
CA ILE A 432 11.57 15.90 -1.59
C ILE A 432 11.13 16.76 -2.76
N TYR A 433 9.93 16.49 -3.24
CA TYR A 433 9.23 17.30 -4.21
C TYR A 433 8.40 18.33 -3.47
N GLU A 434 8.47 19.57 -3.92
CA GLU A 434 7.60 20.66 -3.46
C GLU A 434 6.95 21.30 -4.66
N GLY A 435 5.64 21.47 -4.60
CA GLY A 435 4.88 22.16 -5.64
C GLY A 435 4.12 23.37 -5.11
N SER A 436 4.05 24.42 -5.92
CA SER A 436 3.14 25.54 -5.68
C SER A 436 1.69 25.12 -5.92
N GLU A 437 0.77 26.05 -5.71
CA GLU A 437 -0.65 25.86 -5.98
C GLU A 437 -0.89 25.30 -7.39
N TYR A 438 -1.69 24.23 -7.46
CA TYR A 438 -1.99 23.43 -8.67
C TYR A 438 -0.75 22.89 -9.44
N GLY A 439 0.43 22.80 -8.81
CA GLY A 439 1.64 22.26 -9.43
C GLY A 439 2.24 23.13 -10.54
N VAL A 440 1.91 24.43 -10.58
CA VAL A 440 2.44 25.37 -11.60
C VAL A 440 3.97 25.42 -11.55
N LYS A 441 4.52 25.62 -10.36
CA LYS A 441 5.95 25.51 -10.07
C LYS A 441 6.20 24.27 -9.23
N GLU A 442 7.33 23.63 -9.47
CA GLU A 442 7.76 22.44 -8.74
C GLU A 442 9.28 22.55 -8.57
N CYS A 443 9.80 22.18 -7.42
CA CYS A 443 11.24 22.06 -7.18
C CYS A 443 11.55 20.72 -6.50
N ILE A 444 12.79 20.28 -6.64
CA ILE A 444 13.24 18.98 -6.13
C ILE A 444 14.48 19.18 -5.27
N THR A 445 14.38 18.78 -4.01
CA THR A 445 15.52 18.68 -3.09
C THR A 445 15.93 17.22 -2.96
N SER A 446 17.23 16.93 -2.98
CA SER A 446 17.76 15.63 -2.56
C SER A 446 18.56 15.80 -1.27
N ILE A 447 18.50 14.82 -0.38
CA ILE A 447 19.29 14.75 0.85
C ILE A 447 19.80 13.32 1.01
N LYS A 448 20.97 13.10 1.63
CA LYS A 448 21.39 11.74 1.98
C LYS A 448 20.43 11.15 3.01
N ARG A 449 20.34 9.82 3.08
CA ARG A 449 19.45 9.11 4.03
C ARG A 449 19.70 9.42 5.50
N ASP A 450 20.88 9.94 5.85
CA ASP A 450 21.23 10.40 7.20
C ASP A 450 20.89 11.88 7.45
N GLY A 451 20.35 12.58 6.45
CA GLY A 451 20.02 14.00 6.49
C GLY A 451 21.09 14.94 5.94
N ASN A 452 22.29 14.43 5.68
CA ASN A 452 23.42 15.26 5.28
C ASN A 452 23.36 15.67 3.80
N ASN A 453 24.15 16.69 3.46
CA ASN A 453 24.36 17.21 2.10
C ASN A 453 23.04 17.48 1.35
N PRO A 454 22.14 18.34 1.89
CA PRO A 454 20.96 18.70 1.14
C PRO A 454 21.33 19.52 -0.09
N VAL A 455 20.77 19.16 -1.24
CA VAL A 455 21.03 19.79 -2.54
C VAL A 455 19.70 20.07 -3.23
N LEU A 456 19.50 21.31 -3.64
CA LEU A 456 18.47 21.67 -4.60
C LEU A 456 18.89 21.14 -5.98
N VAL A 457 18.20 20.11 -6.45
CA VAL A 457 18.48 19.44 -7.72
C VAL A 457 17.87 20.23 -8.88
N MET A 458 16.59 20.59 -8.74
CA MET A 458 15.85 21.39 -9.71
C MET A 458 15.17 22.57 -9.04
N ASP A 459 15.27 23.75 -9.65
CA ASP A 459 14.63 24.97 -9.17
C ASP A 459 13.15 25.08 -9.60
N GLU A 460 12.47 26.13 -9.14
CA GLU A 460 11.05 26.35 -9.44
C GLU A 460 10.73 26.66 -10.91
N ASN A 461 11.76 26.93 -11.72
CA ASN A 461 11.65 27.17 -13.16
C ASN A 461 11.87 25.87 -13.97
N GLY A 462 12.29 24.79 -13.31
CA GLY A 462 12.61 23.51 -13.93
C GLY A 462 14.01 23.40 -14.49
N GLU A 463 14.92 24.27 -14.05
CA GLU A 463 16.34 24.21 -14.40
C GLU A 463 17.10 23.32 -13.41
N VAL A 464 18.06 22.57 -13.92
CA VAL A 464 18.99 21.79 -13.09
C VAL A 464 20.00 22.74 -12.47
N VAL A 465 20.04 22.82 -11.14
CA VAL A 465 20.88 23.79 -10.43
C VAL A 465 21.95 23.16 -9.55
N MET A 466 21.73 21.96 -9.01
CA MET A 466 22.66 21.24 -8.13
C MET A 466 23.27 22.13 -7.03
N LYS A 467 22.43 22.95 -6.39
CA LYS A 467 22.87 23.95 -5.42
C LYS A 467 22.79 23.41 -3.99
N PRO A 468 23.89 23.40 -3.22
CA PRO A 468 23.84 23.04 -1.80
C PRO A 468 22.87 23.93 -1.02
N LEU A 469 22.12 23.32 -0.12
CA LEU A 469 21.24 24.01 0.82
C LEU A 469 21.88 24.02 2.22
N GLU A 470 21.56 25.03 3.02
CA GLU A 470 21.91 25.02 4.43
C GLU A 470 20.94 24.08 5.16
N SER A 471 21.47 23.05 5.83
CA SER A 471 20.70 22.32 6.84
C SER A 471 20.81 23.08 8.16
N LYS A 472 19.69 23.32 8.83
CA LYS A 472 19.72 23.71 10.25
C LYS A 472 19.82 22.42 11.05
N SER A 473 21.01 22.07 11.52
CA SER A 473 21.18 21.11 12.61
C SER A 473 20.66 21.77 13.89
N GLU A 474 19.84 21.08 14.68
CA GLU A 474 19.46 21.55 16.01
C GLU A 474 20.70 21.71 16.91
N GLU A 475 20.76 22.84 17.63
CA GLU A 475 21.44 22.96 18.93
C GLU A 475 20.69 22.15 19.99
#